data_AF-A0AAE3SCX4-F1
#
_entry.id   AF-A0AAE3SCX4-F1
#
_cell.length_a   1.000
_cell.length_b   1.000
_cell.length_c   1.000
_cell.angle_alpha   90.00
_cell.angle_beta   90.00
_cell.angle_gamma   90.00
#
_symmetry.space_group_name_H-M   'P 1'
#
loop_
_entity.id
_entity.type
_entity.pdbx_description
1 polymer ?
#
loop_
_entity_poly.entity_id
_entity_poly.type
_entity_poly.pdbx_seq_one_letter_code
_entity_poly.pdbx_strand_id
1 'polypeptide(L)'
;FPFNQRWGLKLWRAAYLYDPPTEPVEGQSDEWNRGRELVNGVEHCAACHTPRNLVGGRDLAQRFAGNLTLPGGSKAPSIQASDLRDGDWTVANFAYALRTGITPSGDAFGGSMAEVVQMNSKFLTPEDLTAIATYLIEGDPLLGNEL
;
A
#
# COMPACT_ATOMS: atom_id res chain seq x y z
N PHE A 1 -1.66 17.93 28.35
CA PHE A 1 -0.89 18.72 27.37
C PHE A 1 0.35 17.93 26.98
N PRO A 2 0.76 17.89 25.69
CA PRO A 2 0.17 18.62 24.56
C PRO A 2 -0.97 17.89 23.84
N PHE A 3 -1.12 16.57 24.02
CA PHE A 3 -2.03 15.73 23.22
C PHE A 3 -3.54 15.95 23.43
N ASN A 4 -3.95 16.82 24.36
CA ASN A 4 -5.34 17.20 24.58
C ASN A 4 -5.81 18.36 23.67
N GLN A 5 -4.92 18.94 22.87
CA GLN A 5 -5.21 20.09 22.00
C GLN A 5 -5.73 19.64 20.62
N ARG A 6 -7.05 19.41 20.51
CA ARG A 6 -7.68 18.89 19.27
C ARG A 6 -7.54 19.80 18.04
N TRP A 7 -7.28 21.10 18.23
CA TRP A 7 -7.07 22.03 17.11
C TRP A 7 -5.79 21.71 16.33
N GLY A 8 -4.76 21.17 16.98
CA GLY A 8 -3.53 20.74 16.30
C GLY A 8 -3.81 19.64 15.28
N LEU A 9 -4.74 18.72 15.58
CA LEU A 9 -5.17 17.70 14.63
C LEU A 9 -5.87 18.29 13.39
N LYS A 10 -6.56 19.43 13.51
CA LYS A 10 -7.17 20.10 12.36
C LYS A 10 -6.10 20.65 11.41
N LEU A 11 -5.07 21.30 11.95
CA LEU A 11 -3.94 21.79 11.16
C LEU A 11 -3.17 20.63 10.51
N TRP A 12 -2.91 19.57 11.25
CA TRP A 12 -2.23 18.38 10.73
C TRP A 12 -3.04 17.73 9.59
N ARG A 13 -4.36 17.61 9.74
CA ARG A 13 -5.24 17.11 8.67
C ARG A 13 -5.19 18.02 7.44
N ALA A 14 -5.29 19.32 7.62
CA ALA A 14 -5.19 20.27 6.50
C ALA A 14 -3.86 20.16 5.73
N ALA A 15 -2.77 19.76 6.40
CA ALA A 15 -1.45 19.62 5.79
C ALA A 15 -1.14 18.21 5.24
N TYR A 16 -1.80 17.15 5.73
CA TYR A 16 -1.40 15.76 5.45
C TYR A 16 -2.52 14.78 5.13
N LEU A 17 -3.79 15.20 5.22
CA LEU A 17 -4.93 14.40 4.81
C LEU A 17 -5.31 14.76 3.37
N TYR A 18 -5.14 13.80 2.47
CA TYR A 18 -5.45 13.90 1.06
C TYR A 18 -6.38 12.77 0.67
N ASP A 19 -7.29 13.03 -0.25
CA ASP A 19 -8.10 11.98 -0.84
C ASP A 19 -7.19 11.04 -1.64
N PRO A 20 -7.33 9.71 -1.47
CA PRO A 20 -6.54 8.76 -2.22
C PRO A 20 -6.96 8.80 -3.70
N PRO A 21 -6.02 8.77 -4.65
CA PRO A 21 -6.38 8.75 -6.06
C PRO A 21 -6.93 7.37 -6.42
N THR A 22 -8.24 7.30 -6.65
CA THR A 22 -8.98 6.06 -6.92
C THR A 22 -9.77 6.12 -8.22
N GLU A 23 -9.82 7.28 -8.85
CA GLU A 23 -10.49 7.47 -10.12
C GLU A 23 -9.85 6.60 -11.20
N PRO A 24 -10.66 6.00 -12.09
CA PRO A 24 -10.16 5.26 -13.23
C PRO A 24 -9.28 6.13 -14.13
N VAL A 25 -8.16 5.57 -14.57
CA VAL A 25 -7.23 6.20 -15.51
C VAL A 25 -7.54 5.66 -16.91
N GLU A 26 -7.78 6.56 -17.86
CA GLU A 26 -8.00 6.20 -19.26
C GLU A 26 -6.76 5.52 -19.85
N GLY A 27 -6.97 4.47 -20.64
CA GLY A 27 -5.89 3.67 -21.24
C GLY A 27 -5.37 2.54 -20.36
N GLN A 28 -5.75 2.50 -19.07
CA GLN A 28 -5.50 1.35 -18.20
C GLN A 28 -6.65 0.35 -18.26
N SER A 29 -6.36 -0.92 -17.98
CA SER A 29 -7.37 -1.97 -17.95
C SER A 29 -8.34 -1.78 -16.79
N ASP A 30 -9.55 -2.35 -16.90
CA ASP A 30 -10.53 -2.34 -15.81
C ASP A 30 -9.97 -3.00 -14.55
N GLU A 31 -9.19 -4.08 -14.71
CA GLU A 31 -8.55 -4.78 -13.61
C GLU A 31 -7.47 -3.93 -12.92
N TRP A 32 -6.65 -3.22 -13.68
CA TRP A 32 -5.68 -2.29 -13.11
C TRP A 32 -6.38 -1.15 -12.36
N ASN A 33 -7.46 -0.59 -12.92
CA ASN A 33 -8.25 0.47 -12.29
C ASN A 33 -8.94 -0.01 -11.00
N ARG A 34 -9.43 -1.26 -10.99
CA ARG A 34 -9.94 -1.89 -9.77
C ARG A 34 -8.84 -2.05 -8.71
N GLY A 35 -7.64 -2.45 -9.13
CA GLY A 35 -6.48 -2.53 -8.26
C GLY A 35 -6.10 -1.18 -7.66
N ARG A 36 -6.10 -0.11 -8.46
CA ARG A 36 -5.88 1.28 -8.02
C ARG A 36 -6.86 1.67 -6.91
N GLU A 37 -8.15 1.42 -7.13
CA GLU A 37 -9.22 1.70 -6.16
C GLU A 37 -8.97 0.97 -4.83
N LEU A 38 -8.69 -0.33 -4.89
CA LEU A 38 -8.47 -1.15 -3.71
C LEU A 38 -7.19 -0.75 -2.96
N VAL A 39 -6.06 -0.65 -3.65
CA VAL A 39 -4.75 -0.38 -3.05
C VAL A 39 -4.69 1.02 -2.42
N ASN A 40 -5.25 2.02 -3.09
CA ASN A 40 -5.19 3.41 -2.63
C ASN A 40 -6.31 3.75 -1.66
N GLY A 41 -7.51 3.19 -1.89
CA GLY A 41 -8.69 3.39 -1.06
C GLY A 41 -8.82 2.31 0.00
N VAL A 42 -9.53 1.22 -0.32
CA VAL A 42 -10.06 0.25 0.66
C VAL A 42 -8.99 -0.40 1.52
N GLU A 43 -7.91 -0.89 0.90
CA GLU A 43 -6.83 -1.64 1.56
C GLU A 43 -5.76 -0.74 2.20
N HIS A 44 -5.75 0.55 1.87
CA HIS A 44 -4.83 1.54 2.44
C HIS A 44 -3.35 1.12 2.43
N CYS A 45 -2.86 0.45 1.39
CA CYS A 45 -1.50 -0.14 1.40
C CYS A 45 -0.40 0.91 1.67
N ALA A 46 -0.60 2.15 1.21
CA ALA A 46 0.31 3.27 1.41
C ALA A 46 0.41 3.70 2.89
N ALA A 47 -0.51 3.27 3.76
CA ALA A 47 -0.46 3.57 5.18
C ALA A 47 0.76 2.92 5.84
N CYS A 48 1.11 1.69 5.49
CA CYS A 48 2.28 1.01 6.04
C CYS A 48 3.50 1.13 5.12
N HIS A 49 3.30 1.06 3.80
CA HIS A 49 4.40 0.98 2.84
C HIS A 49 4.92 2.34 2.34
N THR A 50 4.61 3.45 3.01
CA THR A 50 5.16 4.78 2.68
C THR A 50 5.86 5.36 3.92
N PRO A 51 7.05 5.96 3.78
CA PRO A 51 7.74 6.56 4.91
C PRO A 51 6.98 7.78 5.42
N ARG A 52 7.31 8.21 6.64
CA ARG A 52 6.70 9.37 7.28
C ARG A 52 7.74 10.41 7.63
N ASN A 53 7.36 11.67 7.54
CA ASN A 53 8.15 12.78 8.03
C ASN A 53 8.13 12.87 9.58
N LEU A 54 8.92 13.78 10.14
CA LEU A 54 9.09 13.94 11.59
C LEU A 54 7.78 14.26 12.35
N VAL A 55 6.76 14.78 11.66
CA VAL A 55 5.45 15.10 12.26
C VAL A 55 4.38 14.02 11.93
N GLY A 56 4.82 12.87 11.42
CA GLY A 56 3.98 11.70 11.20
C GLY A 56 3.14 11.73 9.91
N GLY A 57 3.30 12.74 9.06
CA GLY A 57 2.66 12.78 7.73
C GLY A 57 3.38 11.84 6.74
N ARG A 58 2.63 11.19 5.85
CA ARG A 58 3.22 10.35 4.77
C ARG A 58 4.04 11.23 3.82
N ASP A 59 5.23 10.77 3.46
CA ASP A 59 6.03 11.40 2.41
C ASP A 59 5.59 10.84 1.04
N LEU A 60 4.73 11.58 0.35
CA LEU A 60 4.15 11.13 -0.92
C LEU A 60 5.17 11.10 -2.07
N ALA A 61 6.29 11.82 -1.96
CA ALA A 61 7.37 11.72 -2.94
C ALA A 61 8.06 10.35 -2.90
N GLN A 62 7.93 9.63 -1.77
CA GLN A 62 8.44 8.28 -1.56
C GLN A 62 7.31 7.26 -1.40
N ARG A 63 6.18 7.51 -2.06
CA ARG A 63 5.02 6.60 -2.03
C ARG A 63 5.44 5.18 -2.37
N PHE A 64 4.98 4.24 -1.56
CA PHE A 64 5.28 2.81 -1.68
C PHE A 64 6.75 2.39 -1.51
N ALA A 65 7.68 3.30 -1.20
CA ALA A 65 9.11 2.99 -1.01
C ALA A 65 9.41 2.15 0.24
N GLY A 66 8.39 1.79 1.02
CA GLY A 66 8.52 1.08 2.29
C GLY A 66 8.66 2.03 3.47
N ASN A 67 8.70 1.45 4.67
CA ASN A 67 8.83 2.20 5.92
C ASN A 67 9.60 1.38 6.96
N LEU A 68 10.76 1.89 7.38
CA LEU A 68 11.63 1.21 8.33
C LEU A 68 11.33 1.56 9.80
N THR A 69 10.40 2.47 10.04
CA THR A 69 10.12 3.07 11.36
C THR A 69 8.62 3.09 11.64
N LEU A 70 7.93 1.97 11.39
CA LEU A 70 6.51 1.87 11.76
C LEU A 70 6.34 1.91 13.29
N PRO A 71 5.18 2.39 13.77
CA PRO A 71 4.84 2.32 15.19
C PRO A 71 5.04 0.92 15.76
N GLY A 72 5.64 0.81 16.94
CA GLY A 72 5.95 -0.47 17.56
C GLY A 72 7.22 -1.16 17.04
N GLY A 73 7.99 -0.51 16.16
CA GLY A 73 9.29 -1.01 15.69
C GLY A 73 9.21 -2.03 14.54
N SER A 74 8.01 -2.24 13.99
CA SER A 74 7.81 -3.03 12.78
C SER A 74 8.36 -2.31 11.53
N LYS A 75 8.45 -3.04 10.42
CA LYS A 75 8.93 -2.52 9.14
C LYS A 75 7.98 -3.00 8.03
N ALA A 76 7.81 -2.16 7.02
CA ALA A 76 7.18 -2.52 5.76
C ALA A 76 8.21 -2.41 4.64
N PRO A 77 8.41 -3.46 3.82
CA PRO A 77 9.28 -3.38 2.66
C PRO A 77 8.70 -2.42 1.61
N SER A 78 9.51 -2.06 0.61
CA SER A 78 8.98 -1.39 -0.58
C SER A 78 8.00 -2.29 -1.31
N ILE A 79 6.95 -1.67 -1.86
CA ILE A 79 6.01 -2.29 -2.80
C ILE A 79 5.94 -1.49 -4.11
N GLN A 80 7.01 -0.74 -4.43
CA GLN A 80 7.15 -0.14 -5.74
C GLN A 80 7.30 -1.24 -6.80
N ALA A 81 6.75 -0.98 -7.99
CA ALA A 81 6.73 -1.96 -9.08
C ALA A 81 8.13 -2.42 -9.50
N SER A 82 9.16 -1.56 -9.44
CA SER A 82 10.54 -1.96 -9.69
C SER A 82 11.02 -2.98 -8.67
N ASP A 83 10.87 -2.68 -7.37
CA ASP A 83 11.38 -3.52 -6.29
C ASP A 83 10.63 -4.86 -6.21
N LEU A 84 9.33 -4.87 -6.52
CA LEU A 84 8.55 -6.10 -6.62
C LEU A 84 9.03 -6.98 -7.78
N ARG A 85 9.26 -6.39 -8.96
CA ARG A 85 9.78 -7.14 -10.13
C ARG A 85 11.18 -7.66 -9.90
N ASP A 86 12.05 -6.88 -9.26
CA ASP A 86 13.41 -7.31 -8.87
C ASP A 86 13.39 -8.42 -7.81
N GLY A 87 12.31 -8.51 -7.03
CA GLY A 87 12.06 -9.56 -6.05
C GLY A 87 11.30 -10.78 -6.58
N ASP A 88 11.27 -10.98 -7.90
CA ASP A 88 10.58 -12.09 -8.59
C ASP A 88 9.06 -12.18 -8.29
N TRP A 89 8.44 -11.07 -7.89
CA TRP A 89 6.99 -11.01 -7.75
C TRP A 89 6.32 -10.96 -9.12
N THR A 90 5.26 -11.74 -9.25
CA THR A 90 4.36 -11.80 -10.41
C THR A 90 2.94 -11.61 -9.92
N VAL A 91 2.02 -11.24 -10.82
CA VAL A 91 0.61 -11.09 -10.46
C VAL A 91 0.07 -12.36 -9.77
N ALA A 92 0.39 -13.53 -10.30
CA ALA A 92 -0.07 -14.81 -9.77
C ALA A 92 0.48 -15.11 -8.37
N ASN A 93 1.80 -14.97 -8.16
CA ASN A 93 2.39 -15.29 -6.86
C ASN A 93 2.06 -14.23 -5.80
N PHE A 94 1.82 -12.97 -6.19
CA PHE A 94 1.41 -11.91 -5.29
C PHE A 94 -0.04 -12.13 -4.81
N ALA A 95 -0.97 -12.40 -5.73
CA ALA A 95 -2.35 -12.73 -5.38
C ALA A 95 -2.42 -13.98 -4.47
N TYR A 96 -1.60 -14.99 -4.76
CA TYR A 96 -1.46 -16.17 -3.90
C TYR A 96 -0.96 -15.82 -2.50
N ALA A 97 0.06 -14.96 -2.40
CA ALA A 97 0.62 -14.53 -1.12
C ALA A 97 -0.39 -13.72 -0.30
N LEU A 98 -1.16 -12.82 -0.92
CA LEU A 98 -2.21 -12.08 -0.23
C LEU A 98 -3.36 -12.98 0.27
N ARG A 99 -3.60 -14.10 -0.40
CA ARG A 99 -4.62 -15.08 0.01
C ARG A 99 -4.14 -15.99 1.14
N THR A 100 -2.89 -16.44 1.07
CA THR A 100 -2.39 -17.54 1.90
C THR A 100 -1.41 -17.10 2.98
N GLY A 101 -0.75 -15.96 2.77
CA GLY A 101 0.35 -15.47 3.58
C GLY A 101 1.72 -16.02 3.15
N ILE A 102 1.78 -16.86 2.11
CA ILE A 102 3.00 -17.52 1.66
C ILE A 102 3.61 -16.77 0.48
N THR A 103 4.84 -16.31 0.66
CA THR A 103 5.64 -15.55 -0.32
C THR A 103 6.23 -16.45 -1.42
N PRO A 104 6.74 -15.89 -2.53
CA PRO A 104 7.35 -16.65 -3.62
C PRO A 104 8.56 -17.49 -3.19
N SER A 105 9.29 -17.09 -2.14
CA SER A 105 10.39 -17.89 -1.59
C SER A 105 9.93 -19.13 -0.82
N GLY A 106 8.63 -19.25 -0.54
CA GLY A 106 8.05 -20.27 0.34
C GLY A 106 7.99 -19.84 1.81
N ASP A 107 8.52 -18.68 2.17
CA ASP A 107 8.39 -18.12 3.52
C ASP A 107 7.00 -17.55 3.77
N ALA A 108 6.64 -17.34 5.03
CA ALA A 108 5.42 -16.62 5.40
C ALA A 108 5.69 -15.13 5.59
N PHE A 109 4.69 -14.29 5.27
CA PHE A 109 4.70 -12.90 5.71
C PHE A 109 4.86 -12.82 7.23
N GLY A 110 5.72 -11.92 7.69
CA GLY A 110 5.95 -11.66 9.11
C GLY A 110 5.22 -10.43 9.63
N GLY A 111 5.20 -10.28 10.95
CA GLY A 111 4.74 -9.06 11.64
C GLY A 111 3.31 -8.65 11.27
N SER A 112 3.08 -7.34 11.14
CA SER A 112 1.75 -6.78 10.85
C SER A 112 1.17 -7.23 9.51
N MET A 113 2.01 -7.63 8.54
CA MET A 113 1.50 -8.11 7.25
C MET A 113 0.84 -9.49 7.39
N ALA A 114 1.34 -10.35 8.29
CA ALA A 114 0.67 -11.61 8.60
C ALA A 114 -0.75 -11.38 9.14
N GLU A 115 -0.94 -10.37 9.99
CA GLU A 115 -2.24 -10.00 10.54
C GLU A 115 -3.18 -9.47 9.44
N VAL A 116 -2.68 -8.61 8.54
CA VAL A 116 -3.45 -8.13 7.37
C VAL A 116 -3.96 -9.30 6.55
N VAL A 117 -3.13 -10.30 6.27
CA VAL A 117 -3.58 -11.49 5.54
C VAL A 117 -4.61 -12.27 6.34
N GLN A 118 -4.33 -12.56 7.61
CA GLN A 118 -5.18 -13.42 8.43
C GLN A 118 -6.53 -12.81 8.78
N MET A 119 -6.63 -11.48 8.79
CA MET A 119 -7.83 -10.78 9.25
C MET A 119 -8.50 -9.96 8.14
N ASN A 120 -7.88 -9.80 6.97
CA ASN A 120 -8.42 -9.03 5.87
C ASN A 120 -8.23 -9.71 4.51
N SER A 121 -7.05 -9.62 3.89
CA SER A 121 -6.90 -9.88 2.45
C SER A 121 -7.26 -11.31 2.03
N LYS A 122 -7.15 -12.31 2.92
CA LYS A 122 -7.57 -13.69 2.61
C LYS A 122 -9.06 -13.85 2.32
N PHE A 123 -9.88 -12.88 2.73
CA PHE A 123 -11.33 -12.87 2.53
C PHE A 123 -11.76 -12.13 1.25
N LEU A 124 -10.82 -11.48 0.56
CA LEU A 124 -11.08 -10.84 -0.72
C LEU A 124 -11.38 -11.88 -1.80
N THR A 125 -12.11 -11.45 -2.82
CA THR A 125 -12.37 -12.29 -3.99
C THR A 125 -11.07 -12.56 -4.74
N PRO A 126 -10.95 -13.71 -5.45
CA PRO A 126 -9.80 -13.94 -6.33
C PRO A 126 -9.56 -12.79 -7.31
N GLU A 127 -10.62 -12.20 -7.85
CA GLU A 127 -10.57 -11.09 -8.79
C GLU A 127 -10.00 -9.82 -8.14
N ASP A 128 -10.42 -9.47 -6.92
CA ASP A 128 -9.87 -8.32 -6.20
C ASP A 128 -8.38 -8.53 -5.84
N LEU A 129 -7.99 -9.76 -5.49
CA LEU A 129 -6.60 -10.11 -5.21
C LEU A 129 -5.72 -9.99 -6.45
N THR A 130 -6.22 -10.45 -7.60
CA THR A 130 -5.53 -10.29 -8.89
C THR A 130 -5.47 -8.82 -9.29
N ALA A 131 -6.53 -8.04 -9.10
CA ALA A 131 -6.54 -6.60 -9.37
C ALA A 131 -5.50 -5.84 -8.54
N ILE A 132 -5.43 -6.09 -7.23
CA ILE A 132 -4.40 -5.51 -6.33
C ILE A 132 -3.00 -5.85 -6.83
N ALA A 133 -2.76 -7.12 -7.16
CA ALA A 133 -1.48 -7.59 -7.65
C ALA A 133 -1.11 -6.94 -9.00
N THR A 134 -2.05 -6.87 -9.95
CA THR A 134 -1.88 -6.23 -11.26
C THR A 134 -1.45 -4.78 -11.10
N TYR A 135 -2.17 -3.99 -10.28
CA TYR A 135 -1.84 -2.59 -10.05
C TYR A 135 -0.42 -2.39 -9.47
N LEU A 136 -0.05 -3.19 -8.45
CA LEU A 136 1.26 -3.04 -7.81
C LEU A 136 2.43 -3.51 -8.69
N ILE A 137 2.24 -4.57 -9.50
CA ILE A 137 3.28 -5.12 -10.36
C ILE A 137 3.49 -4.30 -11.63
N GLU A 138 2.41 -3.85 -12.26
CA GLU A 138 2.50 -2.95 -13.43
C GLU A 138 2.96 -1.54 -13.01
N GLY A 139 2.64 -1.15 -11.78
CA GLY A 139 2.96 0.15 -11.21
C GLY A 139 1.96 1.22 -11.60
N ASP A 140 2.08 2.36 -10.93
CA ASP A 140 1.28 3.53 -11.24
C ASP A 140 2.07 4.52 -12.10
N PRO A 141 1.70 4.70 -13.39
CA PRO A 141 2.42 5.58 -14.31
C PRO A 141 2.31 7.06 -13.91
N LEU A 142 1.42 7.39 -12.96
CA LEU A 142 1.27 8.73 -12.43
C LEU A 142 2.15 8.97 -11.18
N LEU A 143 2.80 7.94 -10.64
CA LEU A 143 3.76 8.10 -9.54
C LEU A 143 4.94 8.97 -10.00
N GLY A 144 4.99 10.20 -9.48
CA GLY A 144 5.98 11.22 -9.83
C GLY A 144 5.41 12.43 -10.59
N ASN A 145 4.17 12.36 -11.06
CA ASN A 145 3.49 13.45 -11.78
C ASN A 145 2.43 14.19 -10.93
N GLU A 146 2.16 13.75 -9.70
CA GLU A 146 1.10 14.28 -8.82
C GLU A 146 1.63 15.04 -7.58
N LEU A 147 2.65 15.87 -7.74
CA LEU A 147 3.10 16.83 -6.72
C LEU A 147 2.84 18.28 -7.15
#